data_AF-A0A6A5RLC4-F1
#
_entry.id   AF-A0A6A5RLC4-F1
#
_cell.length_a   1.000
_cell.length_b   1.000
_cell.length_c   1.000
_cell.angle_alpha   90.00
_cell.angle_beta   90.00
_cell.angle_gamma   90.00
#
_symmetry.space_group_name_H-M   'P 1'
#
loop_
_entity.id
_entity.type
_entity.pdbx_description
1 polymer ?
#
loop_
_entity_poly.entity_id
_entity_poly.type
_entity_poly.pdbx_seq_one_letter_code
_entity_poly.pdbx_strand_id
1 'polypeptide(L)'
;NVLYHRAGHITEPVKICQDQHNSALHSMSQQHHDLLLQHKGRLQLALQAYNTRQFQSHWAAAAAFNVNQRRLSERASNTPF
;
A
#
# COMPACT_ATOMS: atom_id res chain seq x y z
N ASN A 1 -23.40 1.76 60.53
CA ASN A 1 -23.09 3.09 59.97
C ASN A 1 -21.58 3.21 59.80
N VAL A 2 -21.05 2.99 58.60
CA VAL A 2 -20.02 3.79 57.91
C VAL A 2 -19.89 3.15 56.52
N LEU A 3 -20.46 3.83 55.53
CA LEU A 3 -20.28 3.55 54.11
C LEU A 3 -18.89 4.06 53.71
N TYR A 4 -17.97 3.17 53.33
CA TYR A 4 -16.73 3.59 52.68
C TYR A 4 -16.95 3.67 51.16
N HIS A 5 -16.98 4.90 50.67
CA HIS A 5 -17.03 5.24 49.25
C HIS A 5 -15.68 4.97 48.56
N ARG A 6 -15.75 4.25 47.44
CA ARG A 6 -15.06 4.46 46.15
C ARG A 6 -13.56 4.79 46.15
N ALA A 7 -12.77 3.89 45.56
CA ALA A 7 -11.56 4.24 44.81
C ALA A 7 -11.55 3.48 43.47
N GLY A 8 -12.26 4.01 42.48
CA GLY A 8 -12.07 3.60 41.09
C GLY A 8 -10.74 4.14 40.63
N HIS A 9 -9.69 3.32 40.70
CA HIS A 9 -8.35 3.65 40.23
C HIS A 9 -8.38 3.71 38.69
N ILE A 10 -8.65 4.90 38.16
CA ILE A 10 -8.47 5.26 36.75
C ILE A 10 -6.98 5.43 36.45
N THR A 11 -6.29 4.31 36.34
CA THR A 11 -5.18 4.18 35.39
C THR A 11 -5.87 3.53 34.18
N GLU A 12 -6.08 4.13 33.01
CA GLU A 12 -5.05 4.47 32.01
C GLU A 12 -5.70 5.28 30.85
N PRO A 13 -5.56 6.61 30.76
CA PRO A 13 -5.90 7.33 29.52
C PRO A 13 -4.73 7.37 28.52
N VAL A 14 -3.48 7.19 28.96
CA VAL A 14 -2.28 7.32 28.11
C VAL A 14 -2.08 6.13 27.16
N LYS A 15 -2.37 4.89 27.60
CA LYS A 15 -2.20 3.70 26.75
C LYS A 15 -3.20 3.67 25.59
N ILE A 16 -4.45 4.05 25.81
CA ILE A 16 -5.49 4.01 24.77
C ILE A 16 -5.14 4.95 23.61
N CYS A 17 -4.61 6.15 23.90
CA CYS A 17 -4.16 7.08 22.86
C CYS A 17 -2.94 6.56 22.08
N GLN A 18 -1.99 5.90 22.76
CA GLN A 18 -0.81 5.30 22.10
C GLN A 18 -1.17 4.07 21.26
N ASP A 19 -2.03 3.17 21.76
CA ASP A 19 -2.49 2.00 21.03
C ASP A 19 -3.28 2.38 19.77
N GLN A 20 -4.16 3.40 19.86
CA GLN A 20 -4.89 3.89 18.69
C GLN A 20 -3.96 4.54 17.65
N HIS A 21 -2.98 5.33 18.09
CA HIS A 21 -2.03 5.96 17.17
C HIS A 21 -1.10 4.93 16.51
N ASN A 22 -0.62 3.94 17.25
CA ASN A 22 0.18 2.84 16.72
C ASN A 22 -0.63 1.96 15.78
N SER A 23 -1.90 1.67 16.11
CA SER A 23 -2.81 0.92 15.24
C SER A 23 -3.08 1.65 13.93
N ALA A 24 -3.34 2.96 13.98
CA ALA A 24 -3.56 3.77 12.78
C ALA A 24 -2.29 3.84 11.89
N LEU A 25 -1.11 4.00 12.49
CA LEU A 25 0.16 3.97 11.76
C LEU A 25 0.42 2.59 11.11
N HIS A 26 0.15 1.50 11.83
CA HIS A 26 0.25 0.15 11.28
C HIS A 26 -0.75 -0.07 10.14
N SER A 27 -2.01 0.34 10.29
CA SER A 27 -3.02 0.21 9.24
C SER A 27 -2.67 1.03 7.99
N MET A 28 -2.21 2.28 8.14
CA MET A 28 -1.75 3.09 7.01
C MET A 28 -0.52 2.48 6.33
N SER A 29 0.42 1.94 7.11
CA SER A 29 1.60 1.23 6.58
C SER A 29 1.22 -0.04 5.81
N GLN A 30 0.25 -0.81 6.31
CA GLN A 30 -0.30 -1.99 5.63
C GLN A 30 -1.03 -1.61 4.34
N GLN A 31 -1.90 -0.60 4.39
CA GLN A 31 -2.59 -0.11 3.19
C GLN A 31 -1.59 0.39 2.14
N HIS A 32 -0.55 1.11 2.56
CA HIS A 32 0.51 1.56 1.67
C HIS A 32 1.30 0.38 1.08
N HIS A 33 1.55 -0.67 1.86
CA HIS A 33 2.18 -1.90 1.41
C HIS A 33 1.32 -2.61 0.35
N ASP A 34 0.02 -2.77 0.59
CA ASP A 34 -0.91 -3.38 -0.36
C ASP A 34 -1.01 -2.58 -1.66
N LEU A 35 -1.06 -1.25 -1.57
CA LEU A 35 -1.08 -0.35 -2.72
C LEU A 35 0.21 -0.50 -3.55
N LEU A 36 1.36 -0.62 -2.87
CA LEU A 36 2.66 -0.89 -3.49
C LEU A 36 2.71 -2.26 -4.17
N LEU A 37 2.19 -3.31 -3.53
CA LEU A 37 2.10 -4.65 -4.12
C LEU A 37 1.21 -4.66 -5.36
N GLN A 38 0.04 -4.02 -5.28
CA GLN A 38 -0.87 -3.88 -6.42
C GLN A 38 -0.24 -3.06 -7.55
N HIS A 39 0.51 -2.01 -7.24
CA HIS A 39 1.20 -1.21 -8.26
C HIS A 39 2.34 -1.99 -8.92
N LYS A 40 3.11 -2.76 -8.14
CA LYS A 40 4.17 -3.65 -8.67
C LYS A 40 3.58 -4.74 -9.57
N GLY A 41 2.47 -5.37 -9.15
CA GLY A 41 1.77 -6.39 -9.94
C GLY A 41 1.23 -5.85 -11.26
N ARG A 42 0.57 -4.68 -11.23
CA ARG A 42 0.09 -4.01 -12.45
C ARG A 42 1.22 -3.65 -13.41
N LEU A 43 2.35 -3.16 -12.89
CA LEU A 43 3.51 -2.81 -13.72
C LEU A 43 4.13 -4.04 -14.40
N GLN A 44 4.11 -5.19 -13.71
CA GLN A 44 4.62 -6.46 -14.25
C GLN A 44 3.67 -7.05 -15.31
N LEU A 45 2.36 -6.99 -15.09
CA LEU A 45 1.35 -7.39 -16.08
C LEU A 45 1.41 -6.52 -17.34
N ALA A 46 1.55 -5.19 -17.18
CA ALA A 46 1.69 -4.27 -18.29
C ALA A 46 2.94 -4.56 -19.13
N LEU A 47 4.06 -4.87 -18.46
CA LEU A 47 5.30 -5.26 -19.13
C LEU A 47 5.13 -6.58 -19.90
N GLN A 48 4.48 -7.58 -19.30
CA GLN A 48 4.19 -8.85 -19.96
C GLN A 48 3.26 -8.67 -21.17
N ALA A 49 2.23 -7.84 -21.05
CA ALA A 49 1.31 -7.55 -22.15
C ALA A 49 2.02 -6.85 -23.32
N TYR A 50 2.97 -5.96 -23.03
CA TYR A 50 3.84 -5.36 -24.03
C TYR A 50 4.77 -6.41 -24.69
N ASN A 51 5.46 -7.23 -23.89
CA ASN A 51 6.38 -8.26 -24.39
C ASN A 51 5.67 -9.33 -25.23
N THR A 52 4.42 -9.65 -24.90
CA THR A 52 3.57 -10.58 -25.68
C THR A 52 2.92 -9.92 -26.91
N ARG A 53 3.34 -8.70 -27.26
CA ARG A 53 2.84 -7.89 -28.39
C ARG A 53 1.33 -7.64 -28.38
N GLN A 54 0.68 -7.71 -27.21
CA GLN A 54 -0.74 -7.32 -27.07
C GLN A 54 -0.93 -5.81 -27.27
N PHE A 55 0.12 -5.03 -26.99
CA PHE A 55 0.13 -3.58 -27.20
C PHE A 55 1.30 -3.19 -28.11
N GLN A 56 1.02 -2.35 -29.11
CA GLN A 56 2.03 -1.85 -30.06
C GLN A 56 2.94 -0.76 -29.46
N SER A 57 2.55 -0.17 -28.32
CA SER A 57 3.31 0.88 -27.66
C SER A 57 3.31 0.72 -26.15
N HIS A 58 4.42 1.14 -25.53
CA HIS A 58 4.52 1.28 -24.07
C HIS A 58 3.44 2.18 -23.50
N TRP A 59 3.00 3.19 -24.28
CA TRP A 59 1.96 4.13 -23.87
C TRP A 59 0.60 3.43 -23.70
N ALA A 60 0.22 2.61 -24.68
CA ALA A 60 -1.04 1.87 -24.64
C ALA A 60 -1.06 0.85 -23.49
N ALA A 61 0.05 0.14 -23.26
CA ALA A 61 0.18 -0.78 -22.12
C ALA A 61 0.13 -0.03 -20.78
N ALA A 62 0.84 1.10 -20.66
CA ALA A 62 0.84 1.89 -19.43
C ALA A 62 -0.57 2.43 -19.08
N ALA A 63 -1.29 2.91 -20.09
CA ALA A 63 -2.67 3.39 -19.94
C ALA A 63 -3.63 2.26 -19.55
N ALA A 64 -3.55 1.09 -20.22
CA ALA A 64 -4.45 -0.04 -19.97
C ALA A 64 -4.35 -0.57 -18.53
N PHE A 65 -3.16 -0.52 -17.94
CA PHE A 65 -2.92 -1.02 -16.57
C PHE A 65 -2.84 0.09 -15.52
N ASN A 66 -3.08 1.36 -15.91
CA ASN A 66 -2.98 2.54 -15.06
C ASN A 66 -1.63 2.61 -14.29
N VAL A 67 -0.53 2.46 -15.03
CA VAL A 67 0.83 2.51 -14.49
C VAL A 67 1.65 3.62 -15.12
N ASN A 68 2.72 4.03 -14.43
CA ASN A 68 3.58 5.09 -14.93
C ASN A 68 4.35 4.62 -16.18
N GLN A 69 4.12 5.30 -17.30
CA GLN A 69 4.77 5.00 -18.59
C GLN A 69 6.29 4.98 -18.50
N ARG A 70 6.89 5.95 -17.79
CA ARG A 70 8.35 6.07 -17.67
C ARG A 70 8.95 4.83 -17.01
N ARG A 71 8.34 4.37 -15.91
CA ARG A 71 8.76 3.13 -15.23
C ARG A 71 8.57 1.88 -16.09
N LEU A 72 7.50 1.83 -16.89
CA LEU A 72 7.27 0.73 -17.81
C LEU A 72 8.34 0.69 -18.90
N SER A 73 8.66 1.85 -19.50
CA SER A 73 9.70 1.98 -20.52
C SER A 73 11.08 1.63 -19.96
N GLU A 74 11.41 2.12 -18.77
CA GLU A 74 12.67 1.78 -18.09
C GLU A 74 12.78 0.28 -17.85
N ARG A 75 11.71 -0.39 -17.39
CA ARG A 75 11.71 -1.85 -17.21
C ARG A 75 11.84 -2.60 -18.53
N ALA A 76 11.11 -2.20 -19.57
CA ALA A 76 11.18 -2.82 -20.89
C ALA A 76 12.57 -2.69 -21.52
N SER A 77 13.24 -1.55 -21.33
CA SER A 77 14.62 -1.35 -21.80
C SER A 77 15.67 -2.13 -20.99
N ASN A 78 15.40 -2.43 -19.72
CA ASN A 78 16.32 -3.19 -18.84
C ASN A 78 16.12 -4.71 -18.90
N THR A 79 15.05 -5.21 -19.52
CA THR A 79 14.87 -6.63 -19.82
C THR A 79 15.25 -6.89 -21.29
N PRO A 80 16.52 -7.26 -21.59
CA PRO A 80 16.85 -7.78 -22.90
C PRO A 80 16.12 -9.11 -23.13
N PHE A 81 15.66 -9.28 -24.37
CA PHE A 81 14.91 -10.44 -24.87
C PHE A 81 15.65 -11.77 -24.67
#